data_AF-A0A9Q4GU67-F1
#
_entry.id   AF-A0A9Q4GU67-F1
#
_cell.length_a   1.000
_cell.length_b   1.000
_cell.length_c   1.000
_cell.angle_alpha   90.00
_cell.angle_beta   90.00
_cell.angle_gamma   90.00
#
_symmetry.space_group_name_H-M   'P 1'
#
loop_
_entity.id
_entity.type
_entity.pdbx_description
1 polymer ?
#
loop_
_entity_poly.entity_id
_entity_poly.type
_entity_poly.pdbx_seq_one_letter_code
_entity_poly.pdbx_strand_id
1 'polypeptide(L)' 'MRMSSSLFKTQRDAPAEALLISHQLLVRAGFMRQISSGIYSLTPLAFCALQKISSVARQEMSRIGGQEVLLPVVQPSS' A
#
# COMPACT_ATOMS: atom_id res chain seq x y z
N MET A 1 2.11 -0.66 17.99
CA MET A 1 1.73 -2.06 17.72
C MET A 1 2.70 -2.99 18.42
N ARG A 2 2.22 -4.03 19.11
CA ARG A 2 3.09 -5.11 19.57
C ARG A 2 3.28 -6.13 18.44
N MET A 3 4.49 -6.60 18.23
CA MET A 3 4.80 -7.53 17.13
C MET A 3 4.00 -8.84 17.27
N SER A 4 3.82 -9.33 18.50
CA SER A 4 3.09 -10.57 18.81
C SER A 4 1.62 -10.55 18.36
N SER A 5 1.00 -9.38 18.23
CA SER A 5 -0.40 -9.22 17.81
C SER A 5 -0.54 -8.63 16.40
N SER A 6 0.54 -8.60 15.63
CA SER A 6 0.57 -7.98 14.30
C SER A 6 0.18 -8.96 13.20
N LEU A 7 -0.56 -8.49 12.19
CA LEU A 7 -1.02 -9.31 11.06
C LEU A 7 0.01 -9.44 9.91
N PHE A 8 1.17 -8.80 10.03
CA PHE A 8 2.25 -8.94 9.05
C PHE A 8 3.32 -9.92 9.54
N LYS A 9 3.98 -10.59 8.59
CA LYS A 9 5.08 -11.52 8.85
C LYS A 9 6.20 -11.23 7.86
N THR A 10 7.43 -11.18 8.37
CA THR A 10 8.62 -11.05 7.53
C THR A 10 8.96 -12.39 6.87
N GLN A 11 9.52 -12.35 5.67
CA GLN A 11 10.04 -13.51 4.96
C GLN A 11 11.57 -13.48 4.95
N ARG A 12 12.19 -14.65 5.11
CA ARG A 12 13.65 -14.78 5.05
C ARG A 12 14.16 -14.43 3.65
N ASP A 13 13.54 -15.01 2.63
CA ASP A 13 13.93 -14.88 1.24
C ASP A 13 12.93 -14.03 0.47
N ALA A 14 13.39 -13.33 -0.57
CA ALA A 14 12.50 -12.60 -1.47
C ALA A 14 11.83 -13.58 -2.45
N PRO A 15 10.65 -13.23 -3.01
CA PRO A 15 10.11 -13.97 -4.14
C PRO A 15 11.11 -13.98 -5.29
N ALA A 16 11.38 -15.15 -5.87
CA ALA A 16 12.32 -15.29 -6.98
C ALA A 16 11.89 -14.48 -8.22
N GLU A 17 10.59 -14.21 -8.35
CA GLU A 17 9.99 -13.49 -9.49
C GLU A 17 10.04 -11.96 -9.35
N ALA A 18 10.43 -11.45 -8.18
CA ALA A 18 10.49 -10.02 -7.95
C ALA A 18 11.78 -9.43 -8.55
N LEU A 19 11.69 -8.76 -9.70
CA LEU A 19 12.84 -8.15 -10.37
C LEU A 19 13.30 -6.83 -9.71
N LEU A 20 12.37 -6.04 -9.17
CA LEU A 20 12.66 -4.75 -8.54
C LEU A 20 12.99 -4.90 -7.06
N ILE A 21 14.06 -4.24 -6.61
CA ILE A 21 14.50 -4.24 -5.21
C ILE A 21 13.38 -3.74 -4.27
N SER A 22 12.64 -2.70 -4.69
CA SER A 22 11.51 -2.17 -3.91
C SER A 22 10.44 -3.24 -3.67
N HIS A 23 10.07 -4.00 -4.69
CA HIS A 23 9.11 -5.09 -4.57
C HIS A 23 9.63 -6.22 -3.67
N GLN A 24 10.88 -6.63 -3.85
CA GLN A 24 11.53 -7.63 -3.00
C GLN A 24 11.48 -7.21 -1.51
N LEU A 25 11.82 -5.96 -1.21
CA LEU A 25 11.83 -5.44 0.15
C LEU A 25 10.43 -5.36 0.75
N LEU A 26 9.44 -4.87 0.00
CA LEU A 26 8.07 -4.76 0.50
C LEU A 26 7.47 -6.13 0.81
N VAL A 27 7.73 -7.15 -0.02
CA VAL A 27 7.25 -8.51 0.26
C VAL A 27 7.99 -9.12 1.44
N ARG A 28 9.33 -9.01 1.49
CA ARG A 28 10.14 -9.55 2.61
C ARG A 28 9.82 -8.92 3.94
N ALA A 29 9.58 -7.62 3.98
CA ALA A 29 9.22 -6.91 5.20
C ALA A 29 7.75 -7.16 5.62
N GLY A 30 6.97 -7.88 4.81
CA GLY A 30 5.57 -8.18 5.10
C GLY A 30 4.64 -7.00 4.89
N PHE A 31 5.00 -6.02 4.06
CA PHE A 31 4.15 -4.88 3.74
C PHE A 31 2.98 -5.27 2.84
N MET A 32 3.23 -6.16 1.89
CA MET A 32 2.24 -6.54 0.88
C MET A 32 2.25 -8.05 0.62
N ARG A 33 1.11 -8.56 0.16
CA ARG A 33 0.97 -9.93 -0.35
C ARG A 33 0.26 -9.89 -1.69
N GLN A 34 0.79 -10.59 -2.67
CA GLN A 34 0.16 -10.69 -3.99
C GLN A 34 -1.06 -11.62 -3.92
N ILE A 35 -2.18 -11.20 -4.52
CA ILE A 35 -3.42 -11.98 -4.65
C ILE A 35 -3.59 -12.44 -6.10
N SER A 36 -3.23 -11.59 -7.06
CA SER A 36 -3.25 -11.87 -8.50
C SER A 36 -2.20 -10.99 -9.19
N SER A 37 -2.01 -11.16 -10.50
CA SER A 37 -1.09 -10.31 -11.28
C SER A 37 -1.46 -8.83 -11.11
N GLY A 38 -0.52 -8.04 -10.56
CA GLY A 38 -0.73 -6.61 -10.28
C GLY A 38 -1.67 -6.27 -9.11
N ILE A 39 -2.24 -7.26 -8.42
CA ILE A 39 -3.20 -7.04 -7.32
C ILE A 39 -2.60 -7.50 -5.99
N TYR A 40 -2.57 -6.61 -5.01
CA TYR A 40 -1.92 -6.83 -3.72
C TYR A 40 -2.82 -6.49 -2.53
N SER A 41 -2.77 -7.31 -1.49
CA SER A 41 -3.24 -6.96 -0.15
C SER A 41 -2.17 -6.15 0.58
N LEU A 42 -2.55 -5.01 1.13
CA LEU A 42 -1.72 -4.25 2.05
C LEU A 42 -1.91 -4.76 3.49
N THR A 43 -0.82 -5.03 4.19
CA THR A 43 -0.89 -5.33 5.62
C THR A 43 -1.06 -4.05 6.44
N PRO A 44 -1.37 -4.12 7.75
CA PRO A 44 -1.52 -2.91 8.57
C PRO A 44 -0.30 -1.99 8.51
N LEU A 45 0.91 -2.55 8.39
CA LEU A 45 2.14 -1.79 8.29
C LEU A 45 2.19 -0.95 7.00
N ALA A 46 1.86 -1.55 5.86
CA ALA A 46 1.79 -0.83 4.59
C ALA A 46 0.64 0.18 4.56
N PHE A 47 -0.50 -0.15 5.16
CA PHE A 47 -1.62 0.78 5.28
C PHE A 47 -1.23 2.03 6.08
N CYS A 48 -0.50 1.89 7.19
CA CYS A 48 0.03 3.05 7.93
C CYS A 48 0.98 3.92 7.08
N ALA A 49 1.83 3.31 6.26
CA ALA A 49 2.71 4.05 5.36
C ALA A 49 1.92 4.80 4.27
N LEU A 50 0.93 4.12 3.67
CA LEU A 50 0.04 4.72 2.68
C LEU A 50 -0.71 5.93 3.26
N GLN A 51 -1.25 5.81 4.48
CA GLN A 51 -1.93 6.93 5.14
C GLN A 51 -1.02 8.15 5.33
N LYS A 52 0.26 7.95 5.67
CA LYS A 52 1.23 9.06 5.77
C LYS A 52 1.46 9.74 4.43
N ILE A 53 1.66 8.95 3.36
CA ILE A 53 1.84 9.45 2.00
C ILE A 53 0.60 10.24 1.57
N SER A 54 -0.60 9.65 1.73
CA SER A 54 -1.86 10.31 1.41
C SER A 54 -2.07 11.61 2.21
N SER A 55 -1.66 11.64 3.48
CA SER A 55 -1.75 12.86 4.29
C SER A 55 -0.89 13.99 3.74
N VAL A 56 0.35 13.70 3.31
CA VAL A 56 1.23 14.71 2.72
C VAL A 56 0.62 15.21 1.41
N ALA A 57 0.19 14.28 0.54
CA ALA A 57 -0.45 14.65 -0.72
C ALA A 57 -1.69 15.55 -0.51
N ARG A 58 -2.57 15.19 0.45
CA ARG A 58 -3.73 16.02 0.81
C ARG A 58 -3.34 17.40 1.29
N GLN A 59 -2.36 17.50 2.18
CA GLN A 59 -1.89 18.79 2.69
C GLN A 59 -1.39 19.70 1.56
N GLU A 60 -0.60 19.17 0.64
CA GLU A 60 -0.10 19.94 -0.50
C GLU A 60 -1.21 20.34 -1.48
N MET A 61 -2.16 19.43 -1.75
CA MET A 61 -3.32 19.74 -2.60
C MET A 61 -4.21 20.82 -1.97
N SER A 62 -4.47 20.75 -0.66
CA SER A 62 -5.24 21.76 0.05
C SER A 62 -4.56 23.14 0.03
N ARG A 63 -3.22 23.21 0.09
CA ARG A 63 -2.47 24.48 0.02
C ARG A 63 -2.68 25.24 -1.28
N ILE A 64 -2.91 24.52 -2.37
CA ILE A 64 -3.16 25.12 -3.69
C ILE A 64 -4.67 25.26 -4.02
N GLY A 65 -5.54 25.06 -3.03
CA GLY A 65 -7.00 25.17 -3.19
C GLY A 65 -7.66 23.94 -3.82
N GLY A 66 -6.99 22.79 -3.83
CA GLY A 66 -7.55 21.52 -4.33
C GLY A 66 -8.69 21.01 -3.47
N GLN A 67 -9.75 20.51 -4.12
CA GLN A 67 -10.90 19.88 -3.48
C GLN A 67 -10.81 18.36 -3.58
N GLU A 68 -10.79 17.65 -2.44
CA GLU A 68 -10.80 16.19 -2.41
C GLU A 68 -12.23 15.64 -2.59
N VAL A 69 -12.39 14.62 -3.43
CA VAL A 69 -13.65 13.91 -3.68
C VAL A 69 -13.42 12.41 -3.72
N LEU A 70 -14.42 11.63 -3.31
CA LEU A 70 -14.45 10.17 -3.45
C LEU A 70 -15.50 9.79 -4.48
N LEU A 71 -15.05 9.30 -5.63
CA LEU A 71 -15.91 8.82 -6.70
C LEU A 71 -16.06 7.30 -6.64
N PRO A 72 -17.15 6.73 -7.17
CA PRO A 72 -17.33 5.28 -7.22
C PRO A 72 -16.28 4.64 -8.15
N VAL A 73 -15.78 3.47 -7.75
CA VAL A 73 -14.80 2.69 -8.53
C VAL A 73 -15.44 2.11 -9.80
N VAL A 74 -16.71 1.72 -9.72
CA VAL A 74 -17.49 1.22 -10.87
C VAL A 74 -18.33 2.36 -11.41
N GLN A 75 -18.21 2.64 -12.70
CA GLN A 75 -18.94 3.70 -13.39
C GLN A 75 -19.87 3.10 -14.46
N PRO A 76 -21.04 3.71 -14.73
CA PRO A 76 -21.89 3.32 -15.86
C PRO A 76 -21.14 3.44 -17.19
N SER A 77 -21.46 2.56 -18.14
CA SER A 77 -20.86 2.60 -19.49
C SER A 77 -21.51 3.63 -20.43
N SER A 78 -22.67 4.15 -20.04
CA SER A 78 -23.52 5.06 -20.82
C SER A 78 -22.94 6.45 -20.96
#